data_AF-A0A957WIB5-F1
#
_entry.id   AF-A0A957WIB5-F1
#
_cell.length_a   1.000
_cell.length_b   1.000
_cell.length_c   1.000
_cell.angle_alpha   90.00
_cell.angle_beta   90.00
_cell.angle_gamma   90.00
#
_symmetry.space_group_name_H-M   'P 1'
#
loop_
_entity.id
_entity.type
_entity.pdbx_description
1 polymer ?
#
loop_
_entity_poly.entity_id
_entity_poly.type
_entity_poly.pdbx_seq_one_letter_code
_entity_poly.pdbx_strand_id
1 'polypeptide(L)'
;MTNPSIVNFATPDLADAYPDAVRVCALPFQDFGGRTAFAGQIRTVVCYEDNQLVKQVIQQPGNGGILVVDGGGSPRRALLGDLNAALARDNGWSGLVINGVIRDAALIGDIDLGVKALGVTPL
;
A
#
# COMPACT_ATOMS: atom_id res chain seq x y z
N MET A 1 14.00 20.78 -5.43
CA MET A 1 14.12 20.41 -4.00
C MET A 1 14.17 18.90 -3.97
N THR A 2 15.37 18.35 -3.81
CA THR A 2 15.64 16.92 -3.81
C THR A 2 14.97 16.29 -2.58
N ASN A 3 14.03 15.40 -2.83
CA ASN A 3 13.38 14.56 -1.83
C ASN A 3 14.49 13.92 -0.97
N PRO A 4 14.59 14.21 0.34
CA PRO A 4 15.58 13.54 1.17
C PRO A 4 15.30 12.04 1.01
N SER A 5 16.34 11.31 0.63
CA SER A 5 16.35 9.87 0.50
C SER A 5 15.57 9.30 1.69
N ILE A 6 14.40 8.71 1.44
CA ILE A 6 13.57 8.00 2.43
C ILE A 6 14.30 6.68 2.74
N VAL A 7 15.54 6.81 3.21
CA VAL A 7 16.44 5.71 3.49
C VAL A 7 16.61 5.78 5.00
N ASN A 8 15.84 4.92 5.67
CA ASN A 8 15.83 4.66 7.10
C ASN A 8 14.97 5.61 7.96
N PHE A 9 13.65 5.40 7.97
CA PHE A 9 12.76 5.92 9.01
C PHE A 9 12.10 4.73 9.74
N ALA A 10 11.95 4.82 11.05
CA ALA A 10 11.20 3.85 11.84
C ALA A 10 9.94 4.53 12.39
N THR A 11 8.81 3.83 12.39
CA THR A 11 7.56 4.37 12.95
C THR A 11 7.62 4.66 14.45
N PRO A 12 8.41 3.94 15.29
CA PRO A 12 8.64 4.36 16.68
C PRO A 12 9.31 5.72 16.79
N ASP A 13 10.36 5.99 15.99
CA ASP A 13 11.07 7.28 16.01
C ASP A 13 10.12 8.45 15.66
N LEU A 14 9.16 8.22 14.75
CA LEU A 14 8.13 9.21 14.43
C LEU A 14 7.18 9.44 15.61
N ALA A 15 6.78 8.38 16.31
CA ALA A 15 5.90 8.48 17.48
C ALA A 15 6.58 9.23 18.62
N ASP A 16 7.87 8.96 18.86
CA ASP A 16 8.68 9.64 19.88
C ASP A 16 8.87 11.13 19.53
N ALA A 17 9.14 11.44 18.27
CA ALA A 17 9.37 12.82 17.82
C ALA A 17 8.09 13.67 17.73
N TYR A 18 6.92 13.04 17.50
CA TYR A 18 5.66 13.74 17.24
C TYR A 18 4.46 13.09 17.95
N PRO A 19 4.46 13.04 19.30
CA PRO A 19 3.52 12.24 20.08
C PRO A 19 2.04 12.63 19.88
N ASP A 20 1.76 13.92 19.67
CA ASP A 20 0.39 14.43 19.49
C ASP A 20 -0.08 14.44 18.02
N ALA A 21 0.85 14.25 17.06
CA ALA A 21 0.56 14.32 15.63
C ALA A 21 0.51 12.94 14.96
N VAL A 22 1.19 11.94 15.52
CA VAL A 22 1.18 10.57 14.99
C VAL A 22 -0.11 9.87 15.38
N ARG A 23 -0.69 9.17 14.39
CA ARG A 23 -1.79 8.23 14.61
C ARG A 23 -1.33 6.83 14.27
N VAL A 24 -1.61 5.88 15.16
CA VAL A 24 -1.24 4.48 14.99
C VAL A 24 -2.45 3.69 14.48
N CYS A 25 -2.28 2.99 13.36
CA CYS A 25 -3.29 2.06 12.87
C CYS A 25 -3.18 0.73 13.62
N ALA A 26 -4.28 0.25 14.18
CA ALA A 26 -4.32 -1.00 14.95
C ALA A 26 -4.61 -2.25 14.09
N LEU A 27 -4.88 -2.08 12.79
CA LEU A 27 -5.18 -3.21 11.92
C LEU A 27 -3.94 -4.07 11.70
N PRO A 28 -4.07 -5.41 11.76
CA PRO A 28 -2.93 -6.34 11.69
C PRO A 28 -2.50 -6.59 10.24
N PHE A 29 -2.07 -5.56 9.55
CA PHE A 29 -1.57 -5.69 8.18
C PHE A 29 -0.31 -6.57 8.11
N GLN A 30 -0.24 -7.39 7.07
CA GLN A 30 0.94 -8.16 6.69
C GLN A 30 1.69 -7.45 5.56
N ASP A 31 3.01 -7.60 5.53
CA ASP A 31 3.88 -7.11 4.46
C ASP A 31 3.91 -8.09 3.29
N PHE A 32 3.69 -7.57 2.09
CA PHE A 32 3.69 -8.36 0.86
C PHE A 32 4.59 -7.80 -0.25
N GLY A 33 4.91 -6.50 -0.21
CA GLY A 33 5.76 -5.86 -1.22
C GLY A 33 7.24 -6.01 -0.91
N GLY A 34 8.10 -5.81 -1.92
CA GLY A 34 9.55 -5.83 -1.76
C GLY A 34 10.10 -4.73 -0.84
N ARG A 35 9.28 -3.72 -0.50
CA ARG A 35 9.58 -2.71 0.51
C ARG A 35 8.72 -2.90 1.75
N THR A 36 9.35 -3.14 2.91
CA THR A 36 8.66 -3.24 4.21
C THR A 36 8.48 -1.90 4.91
N ALA A 37 9.24 -0.87 4.50
CA ALA A 37 9.14 0.50 4.97
C ALA A 37 8.90 1.45 3.78
N PHE A 38 7.86 2.28 3.87
CA PHE A 38 7.48 3.23 2.82
C PHE A 38 6.63 4.37 3.38
N ALA A 39 6.73 5.55 2.77
CA ALA A 39 5.99 6.74 3.17
C ALA A 39 5.60 7.57 1.94
N GLY A 40 4.60 8.42 2.09
CA GLY A 40 4.11 9.28 1.02
C GLY A 40 2.78 9.93 1.36
N GLN A 41 2.37 10.88 0.52
CA GLN A 41 1.06 11.51 0.64
C GLN A 41 -0.06 10.49 0.36
N ILE A 42 -1.06 10.44 1.25
CA ILE A 42 -2.17 9.50 1.15
C ILE A 42 -3.15 9.93 0.04
N ARG A 43 -3.56 8.97 -0.78
CA ARG A 43 -4.78 9.01 -1.59
C ARG A 43 -5.65 7.82 -1.21
N THR A 44 -6.97 7.97 -1.27
CA THR A 44 -7.91 6.96 -0.77
C THR A 44 -8.87 6.46 -1.85
N VAL A 45 -9.20 5.17 -1.80
CA VAL A 45 -10.30 4.56 -2.54
C VAL A 45 -11.15 3.76 -1.55
N VAL A 46 -12.47 3.87 -1.67
CA VAL A 46 -13.41 2.98 -0.99
C VAL A 46 -14.08 2.13 -2.06
N CYS A 47 -14.10 0.82 -1.85
CA CYS A 47 -14.70 -0.14 -2.75
C CYS A 47 -15.14 -1.39 -1.98
N TYR A 48 -15.89 -2.29 -2.63
CA TYR A 48 -16.26 -3.56 -2.02
C TYR A 48 -16.20 -4.66 -3.08
N GLU A 49 -15.22 -5.55 -2.95
CA GLU A 49 -15.04 -6.73 -3.81
C GLU A 49 -14.84 -6.43 -5.31
N ASP A 50 -14.57 -5.16 -5.65
CA ASP A 50 -14.30 -4.65 -6.99
C ASP A 50 -13.07 -3.74 -6.94
N ASN A 51 -12.10 -3.98 -7.84
CA ASN A 51 -10.84 -3.26 -7.93
C ASN A 51 -10.74 -2.32 -9.14
N GLN A 52 -11.82 -2.06 -9.88
CA GLN A 52 -11.80 -1.17 -11.05
C GLN A 52 -11.32 0.24 -10.69
N LEU A 53 -11.84 0.82 -9.61
CA LEU A 53 -11.43 2.15 -9.15
C LEU A 53 -9.98 2.15 -8.65
N VAL A 54 -9.55 1.08 -7.97
CA VAL A 54 -8.14 0.89 -7.57
C VAL A 54 -7.25 0.96 -8.81
N LYS A 55 -7.60 0.21 -9.87
CA LYS A 55 -6.87 0.18 -11.13
C LYS A 55 -6.81 1.56 -11.82
N GLN A 56 -7.91 2.29 -11.85
CA GLN A 56 -7.95 3.64 -12.43
C GLN A 56 -7.05 4.62 -11.69
N VAL A 57 -6.97 4.52 -10.35
CA VAL A 57 -6.15 5.43 -9.54
C VAL A 57 -4.66 5.11 -9.69
N ILE A 58 -4.26 3.83 -9.66
CA ILE A 58 -2.84 3.44 -9.82
C ILE A 58 -2.28 3.75 -11.22
N GLN A 59 -3.15 3.92 -12.24
CA GLN A 59 -2.77 4.36 -13.59
C GLN A 59 -2.36 5.84 -13.65
N GLN A 60 -2.72 6.63 -12.64
CA GLN A 60 -2.32 8.03 -12.54
C GLN A 60 -0.93 8.15 -11.91
N PRO A 61 -0.20 9.26 -12.16
CA PRO A 61 1.09 9.50 -11.52
C PRO A 61 1.02 9.35 -10.00
N GLY A 62 1.88 8.48 -9.48
CA GLY A 62 2.05 8.12 -8.08
C GLY A 62 2.69 9.24 -7.26
N ASN A 63 3.71 9.90 -7.84
CA ASN A 63 4.49 10.98 -7.23
C ASN A 63 4.99 10.65 -5.81
N GLY A 64 5.36 9.39 -5.58
CA GLY A 64 5.78 8.90 -4.27
C GLY A 64 4.64 8.78 -3.24
N GLY A 65 3.38 8.87 -3.67
CA GLY A 65 2.21 8.75 -2.80
C GLY A 65 1.91 7.33 -2.36
N ILE A 66 1.00 7.19 -1.39
CA ILE A 66 0.47 5.93 -0.87
C ILE A 66 -1.01 5.82 -1.20
N LEU A 67 -1.43 4.72 -1.81
CA LEU A 67 -2.85 4.44 -2.02
C LEU A 67 -3.39 3.61 -0.85
N VAL A 68 -4.34 4.17 -0.11
CA VAL A 68 -5.07 3.45 0.94
C VAL A 68 -6.42 3.01 0.37
N VAL A 69 -6.66 1.71 0.33
CA VAL A 69 -7.88 1.11 -0.20
C VAL A 69 -8.69 0.55 0.96
N ASP A 70 -9.89 1.09 1.17
CA ASP A 70 -10.88 0.48 2.04
C ASP A 70 -11.75 -0.48 1.25
N GLY A 71 -11.49 -1.78 1.41
CA GLY A 71 -12.24 -2.89 0.82
C GLY A 71 -13.32 -3.47 1.74
N GLY A 72 -13.59 -2.82 2.88
CA GLY A 72 -14.44 -3.36 3.94
C GLY A 72 -13.85 -4.58 4.66
N GLY A 73 -12.55 -4.86 4.48
CA GLY A 73 -11.88 -6.02 5.09
C GLY A 73 -12.35 -7.37 4.55
N SER A 74 -13.02 -7.42 3.39
CA SER A 74 -13.51 -8.69 2.84
C SER A 74 -12.34 -9.63 2.50
N PRO A 75 -12.40 -10.92 2.92
CA PRO A 75 -11.42 -11.92 2.53
C PRO A 75 -11.75 -12.64 1.21
N ARG A 76 -12.86 -12.29 0.55
CA ARG A 76 -13.40 -13.10 -0.55
C ARG A 76 -12.84 -12.76 -1.93
N ARG A 77 -12.42 -11.52 -2.16
CA ARG A 77 -11.94 -11.03 -3.46
C ARG A 77 -10.69 -10.19 -3.32
N ALA A 78 -9.68 -10.48 -4.13
CA ALA A 78 -8.42 -9.76 -4.17
C ALA A 78 -8.60 -8.36 -4.79
N LEU A 79 -8.13 -7.34 -4.08
CA LEU A 79 -8.16 -5.96 -4.56
C LEU A 79 -6.87 -5.55 -5.28
N LEU A 80 -5.83 -6.38 -5.21
CA LEU A 80 -4.55 -6.19 -5.88
C LEU A 80 -3.97 -7.55 -6.28
N GLY A 81 -3.31 -7.59 -7.44
CA GLY A 81 -2.46 -8.68 -7.91
C GLY A 81 -1.17 -8.11 -8.50
N ASP A 82 -0.26 -8.99 -8.91
CA ASP A 82 1.09 -8.65 -9.38
C ASP A 82 1.12 -7.61 -10.52
N LEU A 83 0.28 -7.77 -11.55
CA LEU A 83 0.24 -6.85 -12.69
C LEU A 83 -0.14 -5.42 -12.29
N ASN A 84 -1.12 -5.28 -11.40
CA ASN A 84 -1.54 -3.98 -10.89
C ASN A 84 -0.50 -3.41 -9.91
N ALA A 85 0.17 -4.25 -9.11
CA ALA A 85 1.26 -3.80 -8.26
C ALA A 85 2.46 -3.29 -9.09
N ALA A 86 2.85 -4.01 -10.14
CA ALA A 86 3.91 -3.58 -11.06
C ALA A 86 3.55 -2.26 -11.75
N LEU A 87 2.31 -2.13 -12.22
CA LEU A 87 1.80 -0.88 -12.79
C LEU A 87 1.87 0.29 -11.79
N ALA A 88 1.52 0.06 -10.52
CA ALA A 88 1.62 1.09 -9.49
C ALA A 88 3.07 1.52 -9.25
N ARG A 89 4.01 0.57 -9.19
CA ARG A 89 5.46 0.87 -9.14
C ARG A 89 5.88 1.72 -10.33
N ASP A 90 5.50 1.33 -11.55
CA ASP A 90 5.90 1.99 -12.78
C ASP A 90 5.34 3.41 -12.89
N ASN A 91 4.16 3.65 -12.32
CA ASN A 91 3.58 4.99 -12.21
C ASN A 91 4.13 5.79 -11.02
N GLY A 92 5.11 5.28 -10.26
CA GLY A 92 5.81 6.01 -9.21
C GLY A 92 5.08 6.08 -7.88
N TRP A 93 4.22 5.11 -7.57
CA TRP A 93 3.67 4.98 -6.22
C TRP A 93 4.74 4.44 -5.26
N SER A 94 4.73 4.94 -4.02
CA SER A 94 5.62 4.43 -2.96
C SER A 94 5.05 3.18 -2.30
N GLY A 95 3.71 3.03 -2.27
CA GLY A 95 3.08 1.84 -1.74
C GLY A 95 1.55 1.86 -1.73
N LEU A 96 0.98 0.71 -1.37
CA LEU A 96 -0.45 0.49 -1.20
C LEU A 96 -0.74 -0.16 0.16
N VAL A 97 -1.82 0.29 0.80
CA VAL A 97 -2.36 -0.31 2.03
C VAL A 97 -3.80 -0.72 1.77
N ILE A 98 -4.09 -2.03 1.83
CA ILE A 98 -5.35 -2.63 1.43
C ILE A 98 -6.09 -3.18 2.66
N ASN A 99 -7.15 -2.51 3.11
CA ASN A 99 -8.10 -3.09 4.06
C ASN A 99 -8.97 -4.16 3.36
N GLY A 100 -8.37 -5.32 3.14
CA GLY A 100 -8.88 -6.43 2.36
C GLY A 100 -7.76 -7.41 2.05
N VAL A 101 -7.96 -8.25 1.04
CA VAL A 101 -6.98 -9.27 0.63
C VAL A 101 -6.41 -8.99 -0.77
N ILE A 102 -5.26 -9.59 -1.05
CA ILE A 102 -4.57 -9.54 -2.33
C ILE A 102 -4.36 -10.94 -2.90
N ARG A 103 -3.78 -11.04 -4.08
CA ARG A 103 -3.32 -12.30 -4.69
C ARG A 103 -1.89 -12.17 -5.22
N ASP A 104 -1.33 -13.25 -5.74
CA ASP A 104 0.00 -13.27 -6.36
C ASP A 104 1.13 -12.83 -5.40
N ALA A 105 0.97 -13.09 -4.10
CA ALA A 105 1.83 -12.57 -3.03
C ALA A 105 3.32 -12.84 -3.21
N ALA A 106 3.71 -14.02 -3.72
CA ALA A 106 5.11 -14.34 -3.98
C ALA A 106 5.72 -13.40 -5.02
N LEU A 107 4.99 -13.11 -6.11
CA LEU A 107 5.45 -12.20 -7.16
C LEU A 107 5.46 -10.76 -6.68
N ILE A 108 4.47 -10.35 -5.87
CA ILE A 108 4.43 -9.01 -5.27
C ILE A 108 5.64 -8.77 -4.34
N GLY A 109 6.13 -9.82 -3.67
CA GLY A 109 7.33 -9.76 -2.82
C GLY A 109 8.59 -9.32 -3.55
N ASP A 110 8.67 -9.53 -4.86
CA ASP A 110 9.82 -9.14 -5.69
C ASP A 110 9.64 -7.74 -6.33
N ILE A 111 8.48 -7.09 -6.15
CA ILE A 111 8.20 -5.77 -6.69
C ILE A 111 8.72 -4.71 -5.72
N ASP A 112 9.56 -3.80 -6.22
CA ASP A 112 10.11 -2.64 -5.48
C ASP A 112 9.04 -1.58 -5.13
N LEU A 113 8.08 -1.98 -4.28
CA LEU A 113 6.89 -1.24 -3.89
C LEU A 113 6.48 -1.66 -2.46
N GLY A 114 5.96 -0.74 -1.66
CA GLY A 114 5.32 -1.09 -0.40
C GLY A 114 3.94 -1.70 -0.61
N VAL A 115 3.66 -2.87 -0.06
CA VAL A 115 2.30 -3.44 -0.08
C VAL A 115 1.97 -4.03 1.28
N LYS A 116 0.88 -3.52 1.88
CA LYS A 116 0.30 -4.04 3.12
C LYS A 116 -1.14 -4.47 2.90
N ALA A 117 -1.53 -5.65 3.37
CA ALA A 117 -2.90 -6.15 3.27
C ALA A 117 -3.28 -7.05 4.46
N LEU A 118 -4.55 -7.39 4.63
CA LEU A 118 -5.01 -8.25 5.73
C LEU A 118 -4.74 -9.75 5.47
N GLY A 119 -4.53 -10.14 4.22
CA GLY A 119 -4.24 -11.52 3.84
C GLY A 119 -4.26 -11.74 2.33
N VAL A 120 -4.38 -13.01 1.95
CA VAL A 120 -4.36 -13.46 0.56
C VAL A 120 -5.60 -14.28 0.22
N THR A 121 -6.07 -14.15 -1.02
CA THR A 121 -7.08 -15.01 -1.64
C THR A 121 -6.72 -15.19 -3.11
N PRO A 122 -6.99 -16.36 -3.73
CA PRO A 122 -6.77 -16.52 -5.17
C PRO A 122 -7.88 -15.87 -6.04
N LEU A 123 -9.00 -15.46 -5.43
CA LEU A 123 -10.26 -15.06 -6.11
C LEU A 123 -10.40 -13.57 -6.43
#